data_AF-A0A4Y3R2V7-F1
#
_entry.id   AF-A0A4Y3R2V7-F1
#
_cell.length_a   1.000
_cell.length_b   1.000
_cell.length_c   1.000
_cell.angle_alpha   90.00
_cell.angle_beta   90.00
_cell.angle_gamma   90.00
#
_symmetry.space_group_name_H-M   'P 1'
#
loop_
_entity.id
_entity.type
_entity.pdbx_description
1 polymer ?
#
loop_
_entity_poly.entity_id
_entity_poly.type
_entity_poly.pdbx_seq_one_letter_code
_entity_poly.pdbx_strand_id
1 'polypeptide(L)'
;MSAVAPCSGHRPSRWARRRSRGAHVPARTSDGPYGLDPLLRRKAERWFDCLCATRDTPGDPRLTWTDYELAALRTVRAFRHRVGGRAHRRLRAAFRRLWRRHDRAGSGTLDRAAFLAAHARALEQDRRALTAAVHALCCALADAADRDGDDVLGERELRALLTAAFRLTSEHDLRTAWHSLDRDGGGAVEHRELHRAFAEFLTAADPAAPGNQLLGGPRPPRPGR
;
A
#
# COMPACT_ATOMS: atom_id res chain seq x y z
N MET A 1 -35.40 -9.08 -65.10
CA MET A 1 -34.27 -9.29 -64.16
C MET A 1 -34.76 -10.19 -63.04
N SER A 2 -33.88 -11.09 -62.63
CA SER A 2 -34.13 -12.39 -61.99
C SER A 2 -34.77 -12.37 -60.59
N ALA A 3 -35.32 -13.57 -60.30
CA ALA A 3 -35.88 -14.13 -59.08
C ALA A 3 -35.07 -13.94 -57.77
N VAL A 4 -35.76 -14.15 -56.64
CA VAL A 4 -35.57 -15.26 -55.65
C VAL A 4 -36.15 -14.84 -54.28
N ALA A 5 -36.92 -15.73 -53.64
CA ALA A 5 -37.32 -15.70 -52.23
C ALA A 5 -36.49 -16.74 -51.42
N PRO A 6 -36.74 -16.97 -50.12
CA PRO A 6 -36.46 -16.19 -48.90
C PRO A 6 -35.43 -16.91 -47.98
N CYS A 7 -35.01 -16.30 -46.85
CA CYS A 7 -34.34 -17.06 -45.77
C CYS A 7 -34.54 -16.47 -44.36
N SER A 8 -35.33 -17.19 -43.57
CA SER A 8 -35.20 -17.55 -42.15
C SER A 8 -34.34 -16.70 -41.18
N GLY A 9 -35.02 -16.12 -40.20
CA GLY A 9 -34.84 -16.43 -38.77
C GLY A 9 -33.55 -16.03 -38.05
N HIS A 10 -33.63 -15.00 -37.21
CA HIS A 10 -32.92 -15.00 -35.92
C HIS A 10 -33.72 -14.27 -34.83
N ARG A 11 -33.99 -15.01 -33.75
CA ARG A 11 -34.62 -14.54 -32.52
C ARG A 11 -33.67 -13.60 -31.76
N PRO A 12 -34.13 -12.46 -31.21
CA PRO A 12 -33.34 -11.74 -30.22
C PRO A 12 -33.29 -12.54 -28.91
N SER A 13 -32.08 -12.71 -28.41
CA SER A 13 -31.68 -13.57 -27.30
C SER A 13 -32.23 -13.10 -25.94
N ARG A 14 -32.72 -14.08 -25.16
CA ARG A 14 -33.19 -13.95 -23.77
C ARG A 14 -32.03 -13.70 -22.79
N TRP A 15 -31.48 -12.49 -22.71
CA TRP A 15 -30.58 -12.12 -21.60
C TRP A 15 -30.76 -10.69 -21.06
N ALA A 16 -31.87 -10.04 -21.36
CA ALA A 16 -32.28 -8.80 -20.69
C ALA A 16 -33.14 -9.11 -19.45
N ARG A 17 -32.46 -9.32 -18.30
CA ARG A 17 -32.92 -9.04 -16.92
C ARG A 17 -32.12 -9.87 -15.90
N ARG A 18 -30.92 -9.40 -15.56
CA ARG A 18 -30.42 -9.60 -14.19
C ARG A 18 -30.44 -8.24 -13.51
N ARG A 19 -31.45 -8.06 -12.66
CA ARG A 19 -31.49 -6.98 -11.68
C ARG A 19 -30.16 -6.99 -10.95
N SER A 20 -29.42 -5.89 -11.05
CA SER A 20 -28.33 -5.52 -10.17
C SER A 20 -28.89 -5.58 -8.75
N ARG A 21 -28.70 -6.72 -8.09
CA ARG A 21 -28.75 -6.79 -6.63
C ARG A 21 -27.67 -5.81 -6.19
N GLY A 22 -28.10 -4.69 -5.63
CA GLY A 22 -27.19 -3.70 -5.07
C GLY A 22 -26.17 -4.44 -4.23
N ALA A 23 -24.90 -4.29 -4.58
CA ALA A 23 -23.82 -4.66 -3.69
C ALA A 23 -24.13 -3.92 -2.39
N HIS A 24 -24.52 -4.68 -1.37
CA HIS A 24 -24.69 -4.15 -0.03
C HIS A 24 -23.29 -3.72 0.39
N VAL A 25 -22.98 -2.43 0.22
CA VAL A 25 -21.82 -1.80 0.82
C VAL A 25 -22.09 -1.87 2.32
N PRO A 26 -21.38 -2.72 3.10
CA PRO A 26 -21.64 -2.78 4.52
C PRO A 26 -21.40 -1.40 5.11
N ALA A 27 -22.35 -0.94 5.91
CA ALA A 27 -22.20 0.29 6.68
C ALA A 27 -20.91 0.19 7.48
N ARG A 28 -20.02 1.17 7.31
CA ARG A 28 -18.77 1.28 8.07
C ARG A 28 -19.12 1.57 9.53
N THR A 29 -19.25 0.53 10.35
CA THR A 29 -19.29 0.68 11.80
C THR A 29 -17.85 0.87 12.28
N SER A 30 -17.43 2.13 12.38
CA SER A 30 -16.17 2.57 12.97
C SER A 30 -16.19 2.41 14.50
N ASP A 31 -16.51 1.22 15.01
CA ASP A 31 -16.57 0.90 16.46
C ASP A 31 -15.21 0.45 17.02
N GLY A 32 -14.12 0.64 16.27
CA GLY A 32 -12.76 0.40 16.74
C GLY A 32 -12.22 1.58 17.57
N PRO A 33 -11.26 1.36 18.49
CA PRO A 33 -10.57 2.48 19.13
C PRO A 33 -9.98 3.39 18.06
N TYR A 34 -10.12 4.71 18.26
CA TYR A 34 -9.77 5.78 17.31
C TYR A 34 -10.70 5.95 16.09
N GLY A 35 -11.90 5.33 16.07
CA GLY A 35 -12.84 5.46 14.95
C GLY A 35 -12.37 4.77 13.66
N LEU A 36 -11.34 3.92 13.77
CA LEU A 36 -10.72 3.28 12.62
C LEU A 36 -11.21 1.84 12.50
N ASP A 37 -11.54 1.44 11.27
CA ASP A 37 -11.87 0.05 10.94
C ASP A 37 -10.77 -0.92 11.47
N PRO A 38 -11.13 -2.06 12.09
CA PRO A 38 -10.16 -2.96 12.71
C PRO A 38 -9.07 -3.48 11.76
N LEU A 39 -9.39 -3.71 10.48
CA LEU A 39 -8.41 -4.12 9.48
C LEU A 39 -7.45 -2.98 9.15
N LEU A 40 -7.98 -1.78 8.90
CA LEU A 40 -7.15 -0.59 8.71
C LEU A 40 -6.22 -0.34 9.90
N ARG A 41 -6.68 -0.65 11.12
CA ARG A 41 -5.88 -0.45 12.35
C ARG A 41 -4.67 -1.35 12.33
N ARG A 42 -4.87 -2.64 12.09
CA ARG A 42 -3.77 -3.61 12.02
C ARG A 42 -2.79 -3.29 10.89
N LYS A 43 -3.27 -2.77 9.76
CA LYS A 43 -2.40 -2.33 8.66
C LYS A 43 -1.57 -1.09 9.03
N ALA A 44 -2.16 -0.12 9.71
CA ALA A 44 -1.44 1.04 10.22
C ALA A 44 -0.42 0.64 11.33
N GLU A 45 -0.78 -0.27 12.23
CA GLU A 45 0.16 -0.83 13.23
C GLU A 45 1.33 -1.55 12.55
N ARG A 46 1.06 -2.32 11.49
CA ARG A 46 2.09 -2.99 10.70
C ARG A 46 3.00 -2.00 9.99
N TRP A 47 2.46 -0.92 9.43
CA TRP A 47 3.23 0.16 8.84
C TRP A 47 4.16 0.82 9.88
N PHE A 48 3.63 1.12 11.06
CA PHE A 48 4.40 1.66 12.18
C PHE A 48 5.56 0.73 12.56
N ASP A 49 5.29 -0.57 12.72
CA ASP A 49 6.32 -1.58 13.04
C ASP A 49 7.41 -1.61 11.98
N CYS A 50 7.04 -1.62 10.70
CA CYS A 50 8.00 -1.67 9.60
C CYS A 50 8.94 -0.46 9.56
N LEU A 51 8.46 0.73 9.93
CA LEU A 51 9.27 1.95 9.87
C LEU A 51 10.01 2.31 11.17
N CYS A 52 9.39 2.09 12.34
CA CYS A 52 9.92 2.55 13.63
C CYS A 52 11.23 1.84 14.04
N ALA A 53 12.36 2.55 14.03
CA ALA A 53 13.68 2.05 14.41
C ALA A 53 13.70 1.46 15.84
N THR A 54 12.98 2.11 16.75
CA THR A 54 12.91 1.79 18.18
C THR A 54 11.87 0.72 18.54
N ARG A 55 11.32 -0.01 17.57
CA ARG A 55 10.27 -1.01 17.83
C ARG A 55 10.69 -2.16 18.74
N ASP A 56 11.98 -2.51 18.73
CA ASP A 56 12.57 -3.61 19.50
C ASP A 56 13.45 -3.12 20.65
N THR A 57 13.55 -1.80 20.85
CA THR A 57 14.31 -1.23 21.96
C THR A 57 13.43 -1.13 23.21
N PRO A 58 13.99 -1.28 24.43
CA PRO A 58 13.24 -1.02 25.66
C PRO A 58 12.64 0.39 25.68
N GLY A 59 11.40 0.51 26.16
CA GLY A 59 10.64 1.77 26.21
C GLY A 59 9.53 1.85 25.16
N ASP A 60 8.89 3.02 25.09
CA ASP A 60 7.80 3.24 24.14
C ASP A 60 8.34 3.52 22.73
N PRO A 61 8.00 2.70 21.73
CA PRO A 61 8.45 2.93 20.38
C PRO A 61 7.83 4.21 19.83
N ARG A 62 8.67 5.04 19.21
CA ARG A 62 8.29 6.34 18.67
C ARG A 62 8.76 6.44 17.23
N LEU A 63 7.87 6.89 16.37
CA LEU A 63 8.13 7.14 14.96
C LEU A 63 8.45 8.63 14.78
N THR A 64 9.55 8.90 14.10
CA THR A 64 10.07 10.24 13.84
C THR A 64 10.30 10.41 12.34
N TRP A 65 10.59 11.64 11.93
CA TRP A 65 11.08 11.88 10.56
C TRP A 65 12.35 11.05 10.23
N THR A 66 13.24 10.84 11.21
CA THR A 66 14.49 10.11 11.00
C THR A 66 14.23 8.68 10.52
N ASP A 67 13.16 8.03 10.98
CA ASP A 67 12.78 6.68 10.53
C ASP A 67 12.44 6.64 9.03
N TYR A 68 11.72 7.65 8.55
CA TYR A 68 11.37 7.83 7.14
C TYR A 68 12.61 8.16 6.30
N GLU A 69 13.52 8.98 6.82
CA GLU A 69 14.79 9.30 6.16
C GLU A 69 15.71 8.08 6.05
N LEU A 70 15.76 7.25 7.09
CA LEU A 70 16.48 5.98 7.08
C LEU A 70 15.86 5.00 6.08
N ALA A 71 14.53 4.97 5.91
CA ALA A 71 13.89 4.16 4.87
C ALA A 71 14.32 4.59 3.45
N ALA A 72 14.36 5.89 3.18
CA ALA A 72 14.88 6.42 1.91
C ALA A 72 16.36 6.05 1.70
N LEU A 73 17.19 6.23 2.73
CA LEU A 73 18.62 5.94 2.65
C LEU A 73 18.91 4.45 2.42
N ARG A 74 18.20 3.56 3.12
CA ARG A 74 18.32 2.11 2.94
C ARG A 74 17.93 1.69 1.52
N THR A 75 16.85 2.25 0.97
CA THR A 75 16.41 1.98 -0.41
C THR A 75 17.46 2.41 -1.42
N VAL A 76 18.00 3.63 -1.29
CA VAL A 76 19.07 4.15 -2.17
C VAL A 76 20.31 3.26 -2.13
N ARG A 77 20.71 2.80 -0.94
CA ARG A 77 21.86 1.89 -0.80
C ARG A 77 21.61 0.52 -1.43
N ALA A 78 20.43 -0.06 -1.20
CA ALA A 78 20.07 -1.38 -1.74
C ALA A 78 20.15 -1.42 -3.27
N PHE A 79 19.64 -0.36 -3.93
CA PHE A 79 19.66 -0.24 -5.39
C PHE A 79 20.86 0.53 -5.92
N ARG A 80 21.92 0.70 -5.12
CA ARG A 80 23.21 1.32 -5.54
C ARG A 80 23.04 2.71 -6.18
N HIS A 81 22.07 3.49 -5.71
CA HIS A 81 21.92 4.90 -6.08
C HIS A 81 22.89 5.76 -5.28
N ARG A 82 23.29 6.91 -5.85
CA ARG A 82 24.14 7.87 -5.13
C ARG A 82 23.36 8.52 -3.97
N VAL A 83 23.91 8.42 -2.75
CA VAL A 83 23.39 9.15 -1.59
C VAL A 83 23.44 10.65 -1.87
N GLY A 84 22.28 11.31 -1.77
CA GLY A 84 22.14 12.74 -2.04
C GLY A 84 21.89 13.06 -3.53
N GLY A 85 21.90 12.05 -4.40
CA GLY A 85 21.53 12.16 -5.81
C GLY A 85 20.02 12.32 -6.05
N ARG A 86 19.62 12.33 -7.33
CA ARG A 86 18.23 12.55 -7.76
C ARG A 86 17.26 11.54 -7.11
N ALA A 87 17.56 10.24 -7.18
CA ALA A 87 16.74 9.19 -6.58
C ALA A 87 16.58 9.40 -5.06
N HIS A 88 17.67 9.66 -4.33
CA HIS A 88 17.60 9.91 -2.88
C HIS A 88 16.72 11.12 -2.53
N ARG A 89 16.89 12.24 -3.25
CA ARG A 89 16.08 13.44 -3.02
C ARG A 89 14.60 13.22 -3.31
N ARG A 90 14.27 12.46 -4.37
CA ARG A 90 12.88 12.12 -4.72
C ARG A 90 12.24 11.23 -3.65
N LEU A 91 12.91 10.16 -3.23
CA LEU A 91 12.45 9.30 -2.13
C LEU A 91 12.23 10.08 -0.85
N ARG A 92 13.21 10.91 -0.46
CA ARG A 92 13.11 11.75 0.73
C ARG A 92 11.93 12.72 0.66
N ALA A 93 11.71 13.36 -0.49
CA ALA A 93 10.58 14.26 -0.70
C ALA A 93 9.24 13.52 -0.60
N ALA A 94 9.14 12.31 -1.16
CA ALA A 94 7.93 11.51 -1.13
C ALA A 94 7.59 11.00 0.28
N PHE A 95 8.57 10.41 0.98
CA PHE A 95 8.42 10.06 2.40
C PHE A 95 8.07 11.27 3.26
N ARG A 96 8.64 12.45 2.98
CA ARG A 96 8.30 13.69 3.71
C ARG A 96 6.86 14.12 3.50
N ARG A 97 6.31 13.96 2.29
CA ARG A 97 4.89 14.23 2.01
C ARG A 97 4.00 13.33 2.85
N LEU A 98 4.32 12.04 2.94
CA LEU A 98 3.56 11.09 3.78
C LEU A 98 3.71 11.39 5.27
N TRP A 99 4.93 11.63 5.77
CA TRP A 99 5.18 12.02 7.17
C TRP A 99 4.32 13.20 7.61
N ARG A 100 4.24 14.26 6.78
CA ARG A 100 3.41 15.45 7.07
C ARG A 100 1.91 15.16 7.17
N ARG A 101 1.43 13.99 6.73
CA ARG A 101 0.03 13.57 6.91
C ARG A 101 -0.20 12.97 8.29
N HIS A 102 0.80 12.29 8.84
CA HIS A 102 0.75 11.76 10.20
C HIS A 102 1.11 12.84 11.24
N ASP A 103 2.18 13.59 11.02
CA ASP A 103 2.65 14.64 11.94
C ASP A 103 2.10 16.03 11.55
N ARG A 104 0.78 16.19 11.58
CA ARG A 104 0.13 17.48 11.24
C ARG A 104 0.36 18.55 12.30
N ALA A 105 0.45 18.14 13.57
CA ALA A 105 0.71 19.03 14.69
C ALA A 105 2.17 19.51 14.73
N GLY A 106 3.07 18.86 13.98
CA GLY A 106 4.50 19.19 13.97
C GLY A 106 5.19 18.81 15.28
N SER A 107 4.72 17.77 15.96
CA SER A 107 5.35 17.28 17.19
C SER A 107 6.73 16.68 16.91
N GLY A 108 7.01 16.28 15.66
CA GLY A 108 8.27 15.66 15.26
C GLY A 108 8.43 14.20 15.70
N THR A 109 7.54 13.72 16.58
CA THR A 109 7.54 12.37 17.14
C THR A 109 6.09 11.90 17.36
N LEU A 110 5.83 10.64 17.02
CA LEU A 110 4.53 9.99 17.19
C LEU A 110 4.74 8.63 17.86
N ASP A 111 4.14 8.40 19.02
CA ASP A 111 3.95 7.01 19.46
C ASP A 111 2.89 6.31 18.61
N ARG A 112 2.68 5.03 18.92
CA ARG A 112 1.71 4.19 18.22
C ARG A 112 0.29 4.76 18.29
N ALA A 113 -0.16 5.21 19.47
CA ALA A 113 -1.51 5.72 19.64
C ALA A 113 -1.72 7.00 18.82
N ALA A 114 -0.78 7.94 18.90
CA ALA A 114 -0.78 9.17 18.14
C ALA A 114 -0.72 8.91 16.62
N PHE A 115 0.10 7.95 16.18
CA PHE A 115 0.18 7.56 14.77
C PHE A 115 -1.15 7.00 14.25
N LEU A 116 -1.81 6.11 15.00
CA LEU A 116 -3.09 5.52 14.62
C LEU A 116 -4.20 6.56 14.56
N ALA A 117 -4.28 7.45 15.55
CA ALA A 117 -5.24 8.56 15.56
C ALA A 117 -4.99 9.51 14.39
N ALA A 118 -3.73 9.83 14.08
CA ALA A 118 -3.38 10.67 12.94
C ALA A 118 -3.74 10.01 11.59
N HIS A 119 -3.51 8.71 11.46
CA HIS A 119 -3.90 7.96 10.25
C HIS A 119 -5.42 7.91 10.08
N ALA A 120 -6.17 7.69 11.17
CA ALA A 120 -7.63 7.74 11.15
C ALA A 120 -8.15 9.08 10.67
N ARG A 121 -7.64 10.16 11.27
CA ARG A 121 -7.96 11.52 10.88
C ARG A 121 -7.62 11.80 9.41
N ALA A 122 -6.46 11.34 8.93
CA ALA A 122 -6.05 11.52 7.54
C ALA A 122 -6.99 10.79 6.56
N LEU A 123 -7.52 9.62 6.94
CA LEU A 123 -8.49 8.88 6.15
C LEU A 123 -9.87 9.55 6.11
N GLU A 124 -10.30 10.15 7.22
CA GLU A 124 -11.60 10.81 7.31
C GLU A 124 -11.61 12.20 6.67
N GLN A 125 -10.61 13.03 6.98
CA GLN A 125 -10.62 14.46 6.66
C GLN A 125 -9.82 14.79 5.39
N ASP A 126 -8.74 14.04 5.12
CA ASP A 126 -7.74 14.39 4.11
C ASP A 126 -7.47 13.23 3.12
N ARG A 127 -8.45 12.35 2.86
CA ARG A 127 -8.21 11.08 2.13
C ARG A 127 -7.53 11.27 0.78
N ARG A 128 -7.92 12.31 0.04
CA ARG A 128 -7.32 12.66 -1.25
C ARG A 128 -5.84 13.02 -1.11
N ALA A 129 -5.49 13.81 -0.10
CA ALA A 129 -4.12 14.21 0.16
C ALA A 129 -3.26 13.03 0.66
N LEU A 130 -3.82 12.14 1.48
CA LEU A 130 -3.17 10.90 1.87
C LEU A 130 -2.90 10.02 0.64
N THR A 131 -3.92 9.80 -0.20
CA THR A 131 -3.79 8.99 -1.43
C THR A 131 -2.74 9.58 -2.38
N ALA A 132 -2.70 10.90 -2.56
CA ALA A 132 -1.69 11.57 -3.37
C ALA A 132 -0.27 11.43 -2.78
N ALA A 133 -0.13 11.46 -1.45
CA ALA A 133 1.16 11.23 -0.79
C ALA A 133 1.62 9.78 -0.95
N VAL A 134 0.69 8.81 -0.86
CA VAL A 134 0.96 7.39 -1.12
C VAL A 134 1.38 7.19 -2.58
N HIS A 135 0.65 7.76 -3.53
CA HIS A 135 1.01 7.71 -4.95
C HIS A 135 2.43 8.25 -5.20
N ALA A 136 2.75 9.42 -4.66
CA ALA A 136 4.09 10.01 -4.80
C ALA A 136 5.18 9.11 -4.20
N LEU A 137 4.89 8.41 -3.09
CA LEU A 137 5.80 7.44 -2.48
C LEU A 137 5.99 6.21 -3.38
N CYS A 138 4.91 5.65 -3.92
CA CYS A 138 4.98 4.50 -4.83
C CYS A 138 5.85 4.79 -6.04
N CYS A 139 5.58 5.90 -6.75
CA CYS A 139 6.40 6.29 -7.90
C CYS A 139 7.87 6.48 -7.51
N ALA A 140 8.16 7.11 -6.36
CA ALA A 140 9.55 7.30 -5.95
C ALA A 140 10.26 6.00 -5.58
N LEU A 141 9.54 5.04 -5.00
CA LEU A 141 10.06 3.71 -4.67
C LEU A 141 10.30 2.87 -5.92
N ALA A 142 9.36 2.88 -6.85
CA ALA A 142 9.44 2.09 -8.06
C ALA A 142 10.54 2.61 -9.00
N ASP A 143 10.59 3.92 -9.27
CA ASP A 143 11.69 4.55 -10.03
C ASP A 143 13.07 4.36 -9.38
N ALA A 144 13.14 4.04 -8.08
CA ALA A 144 14.39 3.72 -7.41
C ALA A 144 14.74 2.23 -7.52
N ALA A 145 13.75 1.36 -7.64
CA ALA A 145 13.90 -0.08 -7.70
C ALA A 145 14.09 -0.60 -9.13
N ASP A 146 13.36 -0.03 -10.10
CA ASP A 146 13.48 -0.30 -11.53
C ASP A 146 14.83 0.20 -12.04
N ARG A 147 15.79 -0.72 -12.20
CA ARG A 147 17.19 -0.40 -12.52
C ARG A 147 17.53 -0.62 -13.97
N ASP A 148 16.80 -1.48 -14.66
CA ASP A 148 16.92 -1.80 -16.07
C ASP A 148 15.94 -1.01 -16.94
N GLY A 149 14.95 -0.35 -16.34
CA GLY A 149 14.04 0.59 -17.02
C GLY A 149 12.98 -0.13 -17.83
N ASP A 150 12.58 -1.33 -17.41
CA ASP A 150 11.55 -2.14 -18.08
C ASP A 150 10.13 -1.84 -17.56
N ASP A 151 9.99 -0.84 -16.69
CA ASP A 151 8.75 -0.37 -16.07
C ASP A 151 8.03 -1.42 -15.21
N VAL A 152 8.71 -2.52 -14.88
CA VAL A 152 8.21 -3.56 -13.99
C VAL A 152 9.21 -3.85 -12.85
N LEU A 153 8.77 -4.60 -11.85
CA LEU A 153 9.64 -5.09 -10.79
C LEU A 153 9.62 -6.61 -10.76
N GLY A 154 10.77 -7.22 -11.01
CA GLY A 154 10.95 -8.66 -10.80
C GLY A 154 10.91 -9.02 -9.31
N GLU A 155 10.79 -10.32 -9.00
CA GLU A 155 10.69 -10.80 -7.61
C GLU A 155 11.85 -10.31 -6.74
N ARG A 156 13.07 -10.40 -7.27
CA ARG A 156 14.29 -9.99 -6.55
C ARG A 156 14.25 -8.50 -6.20
N GLU A 157 13.76 -7.66 -7.10
CA GLU A 157 13.72 -6.21 -6.90
C GLU A 157 12.62 -5.82 -5.92
N LEU A 158 11.43 -6.41 -6.04
CA LEU A 158 10.37 -6.19 -5.07
C LEU A 158 10.82 -6.59 -3.66
N ARG A 159 11.47 -7.75 -3.52
CA ARG A 159 11.97 -8.24 -2.23
C ARG A 159 13.06 -7.33 -1.66
N ALA A 160 13.99 -6.89 -2.49
CA ALA A 160 15.02 -5.93 -2.10
C ALA A 160 14.40 -4.60 -1.65
N LEU A 161 13.38 -4.11 -2.37
CA LEU A 161 12.64 -2.89 -2.04
C LEU A 161 11.91 -3.00 -0.71
N LEU A 162 11.12 -4.06 -0.49
CA LEU A 162 10.36 -4.25 0.75
C LEU A 162 11.28 -4.44 1.96
N THR A 163 12.38 -5.18 1.79
CA THR A 163 13.41 -5.32 2.83
C THR A 163 14.06 -3.97 3.13
N ALA A 164 14.51 -3.25 2.10
CA ALA A 164 15.26 -2.02 2.25
C ALA A 164 14.41 -0.85 2.76
N ALA A 165 13.17 -0.67 2.31
CA ALA A 165 12.31 0.41 2.76
C ALA A 165 11.60 0.08 4.09
N PHE A 166 11.07 -1.14 4.23
CA PHE A 166 10.15 -1.51 5.31
C PHE A 166 10.69 -2.54 6.31
N ARG A 167 11.97 -2.94 6.19
CA ARG A 167 12.62 -3.93 7.07
C ARG A 167 11.84 -5.26 7.12
N LEU A 168 11.22 -5.61 5.99
CA LEU A 168 10.51 -6.87 5.86
C LEU A 168 11.53 -7.98 5.64
N THR A 169 11.86 -8.74 6.68
CA THR A 169 12.89 -9.80 6.65
C THR A 169 12.33 -11.22 6.68
N SER A 170 11.04 -11.37 6.94
CA SER A 170 10.37 -12.67 6.93
C SER A 170 10.21 -13.17 5.49
N GLU A 171 10.80 -14.32 5.20
CA GLU A 171 10.66 -15.01 3.91
C GLU A 171 9.20 -15.34 3.58
N HIS A 172 8.40 -15.66 4.61
CA HIS A 172 6.97 -15.86 4.44
C HIS A 172 6.29 -14.56 4.01
N ASP A 173 6.60 -13.44 4.67
CA ASP A 173 5.96 -12.16 4.39
C ASP A 173 6.33 -11.64 2.99
N LEU A 174 7.60 -11.80 2.59
CA LEU A 174 8.09 -11.42 1.26
C LEU A 174 7.44 -12.25 0.16
N ARG A 175 7.32 -13.57 0.34
CA ARG A 175 6.62 -14.46 -0.61
C ARG A 175 5.14 -14.14 -0.72
N THR A 176 4.48 -13.89 0.42
CA THR A 176 3.06 -13.49 0.46
C THR A 176 2.83 -12.15 -0.23
N ALA A 177 3.74 -11.18 -0.03
CA ALA A 177 3.67 -9.90 -0.74
C ALA A 177 3.83 -10.09 -2.26
N TRP A 178 4.83 -10.86 -2.72
CA TRP A 178 5.05 -11.14 -4.14
C TRP A 178 3.80 -11.70 -4.83
N HIS A 179 3.28 -12.84 -4.35
CA HIS A 179 2.11 -13.48 -4.96
C HIS A 179 0.84 -12.66 -4.91
N SER A 180 0.75 -11.71 -3.97
CA SER A 180 -0.43 -10.86 -3.86
C SER A 180 -0.32 -9.57 -4.69
N LEU A 181 0.89 -9.17 -5.07
CA LEU A 181 1.14 -7.96 -5.84
C LEU A 181 1.14 -8.24 -7.35
N ASP A 182 1.67 -9.39 -7.77
CA ASP A 182 1.57 -9.91 -9.16
C ASP A 182 0.17 -10.47 -9.38
N ARG A 183 -0.79 -9.62 -9.79
CA ARG A 183 -2.22 -9.96 -9.77
C ARG A 183 -2.66 -10.73 -11.00
N ASP A 184 -2.01 -10.46 -12.12
CA ASP A 184 -2.26 -11.17 -13.38
C ASP A 184 -1.39 -12.42 -13.53
N GLY A 185 -0.41 -12.63 -12.64
CA GLY A 185 0.47 -13.79 -12.67
C GLY A 185 1.50 -13.70 -13.80
N GLY A 186 1.82 -12.49 -14.25
CA GLY A 186 2.77 -12.22 -15.32
C GLY A 186 4.22 -12.48 -14.91
N GLY A 187 4.50 -12.72 -13.62
CA GLY A 187 5.85 -12.97 -13.11
C GLY A 187 6.66 -11.68 -12.89
N ALA A 188 6.00 -10.52 -12.97
CA ALA A 188 6.55 -9.20 -12.69
C ALA A 188 5.45 -8.31 -12.10
N VAL A 189 5.82 -7.38 -11.23
CA VAL A 189 4.87 -6.41 -10.65
C VAL A 189 4.97 -5.11 -11.41
N GLU A 190 3.91 -4.75 -12.13
CA GLU A 190 3.87 -3.48 -12.85
C GLU A 190 3.75 -2.29 -11.88
N HIS A 191 4.19 -1.11 -12.32
CA HIS A 191 4.02 0.15 -11.60
C HIS A 191 2.59 0.39 -11.10
N ARG A 192 1.58 0.05 -11.92
CA ARG A 192 0.15 0.19 -11.56
C ARG A 192 -0.27 -0.74 -10.43
N GLU A 193 0.29 -1.95 -10.39
CA GLU A 193 -0.05 -2.97 -9.40
C GLU A 193 0.57 -2.64 -8.05
N LEU A 194 1.83 -2.21 -8.07
CA LEU A 194 2.50 -1.70 -6.87
C LEU A 194 1.74 -0.51 -6.29
N HIS A 195 1.38 0.47 -7.13
CA HIS A 195 0.59 1.63 -6.69
C HIS A 195 -0.73 1.20 -6.06
N ARG A 196 -1.47 0.31 -6.72
CA ARG A 196 -2.75 -0.20 -6.24
C ARG A 196 -2.59 -0.94 -4.90
N ALA A 197 -1.53 -1.73 -4.74
CA ALA A 197 -1.25 -2.44 -3.49
C ALA A 197 -0.99 -1.49 -2.32
N PHE A 198 -0.18 -0.44 -2.50
CA PHE A 198 0.05 0.59 -1.47
C PHE A 198 -1.20 1.38 -1.13
N ALA A 199 -1.97 1.79 -2.14
CA ALA A 199 -3.24 2.50 -1.95
C ALA A 199 -4.25 1.64 -1.16
N GLU A 200 -4.40 0.36 -1.53
CA GLU A 200 -5.25 -0.61 -0.82
C GLU A 200 -4.76 -0.84 0.61
N PHE A 201 -3.44 -1.02 0.81
CA PHE A 201 -2.85 -1.25 2.13
C PHE A 201 -3.15 -0.10 3.10
N LEU A 202 -2.90 1.15 2.69
CA LEU A 202 -3.02 2.31 3.57
C LEU A 202 -4.45 2.86 3.67
N THR A 203 -5.31 2.60 2.69
CA THR A 203 -6.62 3.27 2.61
C THR A 203 -7.84 2.38 2.41
N ALA A 204 -7.73 1.14 1.94
CA ALA A 204 -8.91 0.29 1.75
C ALA A 204 -9.34 -0.40 3.05
N ALA A 205 -10.65 -0.50 3.30
CA ALA A 205 -11.19 -1.32 4.40
C ALA A 205 -11.69 -2.70 3.91
N ASP A 206 -11.56 -2.98 2.61
CA ASP A 206 -11.98 -4.24 2.01
C ASP A 206 -11.03 -5.37 2.42
N PRO A 207 -11.51 -6.41 3.14
CA PRO A 207 -10.69 -7.55 3.54
C PRO A 207 -10.19 -8.39 2.36
N ALA A 208 -10.88 -8.36 1.22
CA ALA A 208 -10.51 -9.13 0.03
C ALA A 208 -9.46 -8.42 -0.85
N ALA A 209 -9.11 -7.17 -0.55
CA ALA A 209 -8.12 -6.42 -1.33
C ALA A 209 -6.73 -7.09 -1.28
N PRO A 210 -6.13 -7.45 -2.43
CA PRO A 210 -4.80 -8.07 -2.46
C PRO A 210 -3.74 -7.20 -1.77
N GLY A 211 -3.81 -5.87 -1.90
CA GLY A 211 -2.88 -4.95 -1.25
C GLY A 211 -2.80 -5.07 0.27
N ASN A 212 -3.76 -5.72 0.94
CA ASN A 212 -3.67 -6.06 2.37
C ASN A 212 -2.39 -6.86 2.70
N GLN A 213 -1.85 -7.60 1.74
CA GLN A 213 -0.68 -8.46 1.89
C GLN A 213 0.67 -7.78 1.62
N LEU A 214 0.68 -6.50 1.24
CA LEU A 214 1.90 -5.76 0.84
C LEU A 214 3.07 -5.91 1.82
N LEU A 215 2.79 -5.95 3.12
CA LEU A 215 3.80 -6.10 4.18
C LEU A 215 3.68 -7.45 4.91
N GLY A 216 3.31 -8.52 4.20
CA GLY A 216 3.07 -9.85 4.78
C GLY A 216 1.72 -10.00 5.49
N GLY A 217 0.78 -9.12 5.18
CA GLY A 217 -0.53 -9.08 5.83
C GLY A 217 -0.53 -8.36 7.18
N PRO A 218 -1.69 -7.88 7.64
CA PRO A 218 -1.86 -7.45 9.01
C PRO A 218 -1.67 -8.65 9.95
N ARG A 219 -0.78 -8.52 10.94
CA ARG A 219 -0.59 -9.56 11.96
C ARG A 219 -1.92 -9.84 12.68
N PRO A 220 -2.20 -11.09 13.09
CA PRO A 220 -3.32 -11.35 13.98
C PRO A 220 -3.18 -10.51 15.26
N PRO A 221 -4.30 -10.16 15.91
CA PRO A 221 -4.23 -9.43 17.17
C PRO A 221 -3.33 -10.18 18.14
N ARG A 222 -2.39 -9.47 18.77
CA ARG A 222 -1.61 -10.07 19.86
C ARG A 222 -2.62 -10.49 20.94
N PRO A 223 -2.55 -11.74 21.46
CA PRO A 223 -3.40 -12.11 22.58
C PRO A 223 -3.19 -11.10 23.70
N GLY A 224 -4.30 -10.62 24.27
CA GLY A 224 -4.29 -9.60 25.31
C GLY A 224 -3.34 -9.99 26.42
N ARG A 225 -2.51 -9.03 26.83
CA ARG A 225 -1.68 -9.15 28.03
C ARG A 225 -2.51 -8.80 29.25
#